data_AF-A0A1F6SSE4-F1
#
_entry.id   AF-A0A1F6SSE4-F1
#
_cell.length_a   1.000
_cell.length_b   1.000
_cell.length_c   1.000
_cell.angle_alpha   90.00
_cell.angle_beta   90.00
_cell.angle_gamma   90.00
#
_symmetry.space_group_name_H-M   'P 1'
#
loop_
_entity.id
_entity.type
_entity.pdbx_description
1 polymer ?
#
loop_
_entity_poly.entity_id
_entity_poly.type
_entity_poly.pdbx_seq_one_letter_code
_entity_poly.pdbx_strand_id
1 'polypeptide(L)'
;MITNNNIGIDEKLIYPELSYKIVGILFKIHGELGNKYQEKYYQRAIAIELRRKNIEFEKELMVDLVYEGEKIGKYFIDFLIENKIVLEIKATDRFRISDFKQVEGYLKSKDIKLGILANFRTQRLTHTRVLNPNLIRKN
;
A
#
# COMPACT_ATOMS: atom_id res chain seq x y z
N MET A 1 34.77 -14.45 -26.04
CA MET A 1 34.95 -13.26 -25.20
C MET A 1 33.58 -12.76 -24.77
N ILE A 2 33.28 -12.94 -23.48
CA ILE A 2 32.44 -12.18 -22.55
C ILE A 2 31.23 -11.38 -23.11
N THR A 3 30.07 -11.79 -22.59
CA THR A 3 28.72 -11.18 -22.63
C THR A 3 28.60 -9.85 -21.89
N ASN A 4 27.59 -9.04 -22.22
CA ASN A 4 26.76 -8.30 -21.26
C ASN A 4 25.46 -7.83 -21.95
N ASN A 5 24.33 -8.51 -21.72
CA ASN A 5 23.38 -8.31 -20.61
C ASN A 5 22.58 -7.01 -20.70
N ASN A 6 21.51 -7.01 -21.52
CA ASN A 6 20.31 -6.24 -21.21
C ASN A 6 19.35 -7.16 -20.43
N ILE A 7 19.60 -7.23 -19.13
CA ILE A 7 18.76 -7.89 -18.14
C ILE A 7 17.40 -7.16 -18.10
N GLY A 8 16.32 -7.93 -18.16
CA GLY A 8 14.96 -7.45 -18.40
C GLY A 8 14.38 -6.52 -17.33
N ILE A 9 13.47 -5.66 -17.78
CA ILE A 9 12.48 -5.00 -16.95
C ILE A 9 11.13 -5.18 -17.65
N ASP A 10 10.71 -6.43 -17.76
CA ASP A 10 9.31 -6.80 -18.00
C ASP A 10 8.83 -7.65 -16.81
N GLU A 11 9.12 -7.17 -15.59
CA GLU A 11 8.37 -7.59 -14.41
C GLU A 11 6.95 -7.08 -14.59
N LYS A 12 6.09 -7.94 -15.15
CA LYS A 12 4.65 -7.70 -15.33
C LYS A 12 4.06 -7.04 -14.08
N LEU A 13 3.69 -5.76 -14.19
CA LEU A 13 3.13 -4.98 -13.10
C LEU A 13 1.94 -5.73 -12.49
N ILE A 14 1.97 -5.99 -11.18
CA ILE A 14 0.89 -6.70 -10.49
C ILE A 14 -0.33 -5.77 -10.41
N TYR A 15 -1.48 -6.24 -10.92
CA TYR A 15 -2.77 -5.52 -10.93
C TYR A 15 -2.65 -4.08 -11.48
N PRO A 16 -2.21 -3.89 -12.74
CA PRO A 16 -1.87 -2.57 -13.27
C PRO A 16 -3.06 -1.62 -13.24
N GLU A 17 -4.21 -2.04 -13.77
CA GLU A 17 -5.42 -1.22 -13.85
C GLU A 17 -5.92 -0.76 -12.47
N LEU A 18 -6.05 -1.69 -11.52
CA LEU A 18 -6.51 -1.37 -10.17
C LEU A 18 -5.51 -0.47 -9.44
N SER A 19 -4.20 -0.76 -9.57
CA SER A 19 -3.14 0.06 -9.00
C SER A 19 -3.18 1.50 -9.53
N TYR A 20 -3.36 1.68 -10.84
CA TYR A 20 -3.47 3.02 -11.44
C TYR A 20 -4.73 3.76 -10.99
N LYS A 21 -5.88 3.07 -10.87
CA LYS A 21 -7.11 3.67 -10.31
C LYS A 21 -6.89 4.16 -8.89
N ILE A 22 -6.28 3.34 -8.03
CA ILE A 22 -5.97 3.71 -6.64
C ILE A 22 -5.04 4.92 -6.61
N VAL A 23 -3.91 4.87 -7.32
CA VAL A 23 -2.94 5.98 -7.34
C VAL A 23 -3.57 7.27 -7.87
N GLY A 24 -4.43 7.19 -8.89
CA GLY A 24 -5.19 8.35 -9.40
C GLY A 24 -6.12 8.97 -8.34
N ILE A 25 -6.79 8.15 -7.52
CA ILE A 25 -7.59 8.63 -6.37
C ILE A 25 -6.69 9.38 -5.38
N LEU A 26 -5.53 8.83 -5.04
CA LEU A 26 -4.60 9.45 -4.10
C LEU A 26 -4.12 10.82 -4.61
N PHE A 27 -3.77 10.93 -5.90
CA PHE A 27 -3.34 12.19 -6.51
C PHE A 27 -4.46 13.23 -6.53
N LYS A 28 -5.70 12.84 -6.87
CA LYS A 28 -6.85 13.73 -6.81
C LYS A 28 -7.02 14.31 -5.41
N ILE A 29 -7.00 13.46 -4.39
CA ILE A 29 -7.19 13.86 -2.99
C ILE A 29 -6.06 14.78 -2.53
N HIS A 30 -4.81 14.46 -2.84
CA HIS A 30 -3.67 15.32 -2.50
C HIS A 30 -3.75 16.69 -3.20
N GLY A 31 -4.19 16.71 -4.47
CA GLY A 31 -4.42 17.96 -5.21
C GLY A 31 -5.52 18.84 -4.61
N GLU A 32 -6.60 18.24 -4.10
CA GLU A 32 -7.72 18.98 -3.50
C GLU A 32 -7.44 19.43 -2.06
N LEU A 33 -6.83 18.56 -1.24
CA LEU A 33 -6.66 18.81 0.21
C LEU A 33 -5.27 19.37 0.56
N GLY A 34 -4.28 19.21 -0.32
CA GLY A 34 -2.88 19.50 -0.02
C GLY A 34 -2.29 18.55 1.02
N ASN A 35 -1.28 19.02 1.74
CA ASN A 35 -0.44 18.21 2.63
C ASN A 35 -0.52 18.59 4.12
N LYS A 36 -1.56 19.33 4.52
CA LYS A 36 -1.68 19.94 5.85
C LYS A 36 -2.44 19.10 6.88
N TYR A 37 -3.21 18.11 6.44
CA TYR A 37 -4.10 17.36 7.31
C TYR A 37 -3.45 16.15 7.98
N GLN A 38 -4.10 15.64 9.03
CA GLN A 38 -3.78 14.35 9.65
C GLN A 38 -4.18 13.19 8.74
N GLU A 39 -3.46 12.08 8.86
CA GLU A 39 -3.65 10.82 8.11
C GLU A 39 -5.11 10.38 8.01
N LYS A 40 -5.83 10.39 9.13
CA LYS A 40 -7.26 10.01 9.23
C LYS A 40 -8.18 10.76 8.26
N TYR A 41 -7.84 12.00 7.88
CA TYR A 41 -8.66 12.78 6.93
C TYR A 41 -8.43 12.33 5.49
N TYR A 42 -7.20 11.98 5.12
CA TYR A 42 -6.93 11.36 3.82
C TYR A 42 -7.56 9.97 3.72
N GLN A 43 -7.49 9.17 4.79
CA GLN A 43 -8.17 7.87 4.86
C GLN A 43 -9.69 8.02 4.58
N ARG A 44 -10.35 8.98 5.24
CA ARG A 44 -11.78 9.26 5.01
C ARG A 44 -12.08 9.70 3.57
N ALA A 45 -11.24 10.57 2.99
CA ALA A 45 -11.39 11.01 1.61
C ALA A 45 -11.23 9.85 0.60
N ILE A 46 -10.27 8.95 0.84
CA ILE A 46 -10.03 7.76 0.02
C ILE A 46 -11.24 6.83 0.06
N ALA A 47 -11.81 6.58 1.24
CA ALA A 47 -13.03 5.78 1.38
C ALA A 47 -14.25 6.39 0.66
N ILE A 48 -14.32 7.71 0.52
CA ILE A 48 -15.37 8.37 -0.27
C ILE A 48 -15.14 8.11 -1.77
N GLU A 49 -13.92 8.30 -2.26
CA GLU A 49 -13.61 8.13 -3.68
C GLU A 49 -13.67 6.68 -4.15
N LEU A 50 -13.26 5.72 -3.31
CA LEU A 50 -13.41 4.28 -3.60
C LEU A 50 -14.89 3.91 -3.75
N ARG A 51 -15.76 4.35 -2.81
CA ARG A 51 -17.22 4.13 -2.91
C ARG A 51 -17.80 4.76 -4.17
N ARG A 52 -17.45 6.01 -4.48
CA ARG A 52 -17.93 6.72 -5.68
C ARG A 52 -17.56 5.99 -6.98
N LYS A 53 -16.44 5.29 -6.98
CA LYS A 53 -15.95 4.51 -8.13
C LYS A 53 -16.41 3.05 -8.12
N ASN A 54 -17.27 2.67 -7.17
CA ASN A 54 -17.73 1.29 -6.97
C ASN A 54 -16.56 0.28 -6.86
N ILE A 55 -15.47 0.70 -6.21
CA ILE A 55 -14.34 -0.17 -5.91
C ILE A 55 -14.58 -0.76 -4.52
N GLU A 56 -14.59 -2.09 -4.41
CA GLU A 56 -14.76 -2.79 -3.14
C GLU A 56 -13.53 -2.63 -2.24
N PHE A 57 -13.76 -2.35 -0.96
CA PHE A 57 -12.67 -2.27 0.03
C PHE A 57 -13.15 -2.59 1.44
N GLU A 58 -12.22 -3.07 2.25
CA GLU A 58 -12.30 -3.10 3.70
C GLU A 58 -11.42 -1.98 4.27
N LYS A 59 -11.91 -1.27 5.28
CA LYS A 59 -11.20 -0.15 5.93
C LYS A 59 -10.82 -0.54 7.35
N GLU A 60 -9.65 -0.09 7.81
CA GLU A 60 -9.14 -0.36 9.16
C GLU A 60 -9.16 -1.88 9.45
N LEU A 61 -8.54 -2.64 8.56
CA LEU A 61 -8.53 -4.09 8.66
C LEU A 61 -7.61 -4.52 9.80
N MET A 62 -8.21 -5.17 10.78
CA MET A 62 -7.54 -5.68 11.98
C MET A 62 -6.61 -6.84 11.62
N VAL A 63 -5.40 -6.78 12.15
CA VAL A 63 -4.38 -7.82 12.04
C VAL A 63 -3.90 -8.16 13.43
N ASP A 64 -3.89 -9.44 13.74
CA ASP A 64 -3.41 -9.91 15.03
C ASP A 64 -1.89 -9.80 15.11
N LEU A 65 -1.42 -9.22 16.20
CA LEU A 65 -0.01 -9.25 16.57
C LEU A 65 0.21 -10.51 17.41
N VAL A 66 0.92 -11.48 16.83
CA VAL A 66 1.19 -12.78 17.45
C VAL A 66 2.67 -12.88 17.80
N TYR A 67 2.96 -13.29 19.03
CA TYR A 67 4.29 -13.58 19.53
C TYR A 67 4.30 -15.01 20.08
N GLU A 68 5.13 -15.90 19.51
CA GLU A 68 5.25 -17.32 19.90
C GLU A 68 3.91 -18.08 19.92
N GLY A 69 2.99 -17.74 19.02
CA GLY A 69 1.65 -18.35 18.96
C GLY A 69 0.60 -17.65 19.82
N GLU A 70 1.01 -16.75 20.72
CA GLU A 70 0.12 -15.99 21.59
C GLU A 70 -0.24 -14.62 20.99
N LYS A 71 -1.52 -14.26 21.06
CA LYS A 71 -2.00 -12.96 20.60
C LYS A 71 -1.67 -11.88 21.64
N ILE A 72 -0.72 -11.01 21.30
CA ILE A 72 -0.24 -9.94 22.18
C ILE A 72 -0.79 -8.56 21.84
N GLY A 73 -1.53 -8.43 20.74
CA GLY A 73 -2.10 -7.16 20.34
C GLY A 73 -2.77 -7.19 18.97
N LYS A 74 -3.06 -5.99 18.46
CA LYS A 74 -3.66 -5.77 17.15
C LYS A 74 -3.04 -4.53 16.52
N TYR A 75 -2.86 -4.57 15.21
CA TYR A 75 -2.62 -3.39 14.39
C TYR A 75 -3.64 -3.35 13.26
N PHE A 76 -3.77 -2.19 12.63
CA PHE A 76 -4.75 -1.95 11.59
C PHE A 76 -4.04 -1.51 10.32
N ILE A 77 -4.43 -2.10 9.20
CA ILE A 77 -4.06 -1.64 7.87
C ILE A 77 -5.17 -0.73 7.37
N ASP A 78 -4.82 0.40 6.75
CA ASP A 78 -5.83 1.39 6.35
C ASP A 78 -6.87 0.81 5.40
N PHE A 79 -6.43 0.08 4.35
CA PHE A 79 -7.33 -0.50 3.36
C PHE A 79 -6.84 -1.85 2.81
N LEU A 80 -7.79 -2.77 2.61
CA LEU A 80 -7.67 -3.89 1.68
C LEU A 80 -8.65 -3.67 0.52
N ILE A 81 -8.14 -3.51 -0.70
CA ILE A 81 -8.91 -3.14 -1.89
C ILE A 81 -9.07 -4.36 -2.80
N GLU A 82 -10.31 -4.70 -3.14
CA GLU A 82 -10.74 -5.87 -3.91
C GLU A 82 -10.08 -7.20 -3.49
N ASN A 83 -9.73 -7.37 -2.22
CA ASN A 83 -8.96 -8.52 -1.73
C ASN A 83 -7.63 -8.76 -2.49
N LYS A 84 -7.06 -7.72 -3.09
CA LYS A 84 -5.89 -7.81 -3.99
C LYS A 84 -4.75 -6.88 -3.62
N ILE A 85 -5.06 -5.67 -3.16
CA ILE A 85 -4.07 -4.62 -2.91
C ILE A 85 -4.26 -4.07 -1.50
N VAL A 86 -3.16 -4.03 -0.75
CA VAL A 86 -3.09 -3.30 0.50
C VAL A 86 -2.77 -1.85 0.20
N LEU A 87 -3.48 -0.92 0.82
CA LEU A 87 -3.12 0.49 0.80
C LEU A 87 -2.89 0.95 2.25
N GLU A 88 -1.69 1.46 2.51
CA GLU A 88 -1.28 2.06 3.78
C GLU A 88 -0.94 3.54 3.53
N ILE A 89 -1.47 4.42 4.37
CA ILE A 89 -1.37 5.87 4.23
C ILE A 89 -0.47 6.41 5.34
N LYS A 90 0.32 7.42 4.99
CA LYS A 90 1.13 8.19 5.93
C LYS A 90 0.94 9.69 5.70
N ALA A 91 1.12 10.44 6.78
CA ALA A 91 1.22 11.90 6.74
C ALA A 91 2.45 12.38 7.55
N THR A 92 3.62 11.83 7.22
CA THR A 92 4.93 12.03 7.88
C THR A 92 5.98 12.59 6.92
N ASP A 93 7.06 13.21 7.39
CA ASP A 93 8.05 13.84 6.49
C ASP A 93 8.73 12.86 5.52
N ARG A 94 8.86 11.60 5.93
CA ARG A 94 9.42 10.50 5.13
C ARG A 94 8.87 9.16 5.57
N PHE A 95 8.97 8.16 4.70
CA PHE A 95 8.76 6.77 5.08
C PHE A 95 9.87 6.28 6.01
N ARG A 96 9.51 5.42 6.94
CA ARG A 96 10.41 4.68 7.82
C ARG A 96 10.48 3.23 7.37
N ILE A 97 11.58 2.55 7.66
CA ILE A 97 11.74 1.11 7.39
C ILE A 97 10.60 0.30 8.05
N SER A 98 10.14 0.72 9.22
CA SER A 98 8.99 0.12 9.90
C SER A 98 7.72 0.12 9.07
N ASP A 99 7.48 1.16 8.26
CA ASP A 99 6.27 1.27 7.45
C ASP A 99 6.27 0.19 6.36
N PHE A 100 7.42 -0.04 5.71
CA PHE A 100 7.59 -1.13 4.74
C PHE A 100 7.43 -2.50 5.39
N LYS A 101 8.07 -2.72 6.55
CA LYS A 101 7.99 -3.99 7.29
C LYS A 101 6.56 -4.32 7.73
N GLN A 102 5.78 -3.32 8.11
CA GLN A 102 4.36 -3.48 8.45
C GLN A 102 3.56 -3.96 7.24
N VAL A 103 3.71 -3.30 6.09
CA VAL A 103 3.04 -3.71 4.84
C VAL A 103 3.47 -5.13 4.44
N GLU A 104 4.78 -5.42 4.41
CA GLU A 104 5.29 -6.76 4.09
C GLU A 104 4.76 -7.86 5.01
N GLY A 105 4.69 -7.59 6.31
CA GLY A 105 4.17 -8.54 7.31
C GLY A 105 2.73 -8.93 7.01
N TYR A 106 1.90 -7.93 6.66
CA TYR A 106 0.52 -8.17 6.27
C TYR A 106 0.42 -8.91 4.92
N LEU A 107 1.19 -8.51 3.91
CA LEU A 107 1.19 -9.19 2.62
C LEU A 107 1.50 -10.69 2.77
N LYS A 108 2.47 -11.04 3.62
CA LYS A 108 2.80 -12.42 3.94
C LYS A 108 1.67 -13.16 4.66
N SER A 109 1.09 -12.55 5.70
CA SER A 109 0.09 -13.22 6.54
C SER A 109 -1.24 -13.48 5.83
N LYS A 110 -1.54 -12.71 4.78
CA LYS A 110 -2.77 -12.82 3.98
C LYS A 110 -2.57 -13.32 2.55
N ASP A 111 -1.36 -13.72 2.19
CA ASP A 111 -0.96 -14.10 0.82
C ASP A 111 -1.37 -13.06 -0.26
N ILE A 112 -1.32 -11.78 0.12
CA ILE A 112 -1.62 -10.67 -0.80
C ILE A 112 -0.35 -10.31 -1.55
N LYS A 113 -0.45 -10.06 -2.86
CA LYS A 113 0.71 -9.89 -3.74
C LYS A 113 1.34 -8.51 -3.70
N LEU A 114 0.53 -7.47 -3.51
CA LEU A 114 0.92 -6.08 -3.69
C LEU A 114 0.38 -5.19 -2.57
N GLY A 115 1.26 -4.35 -2.04
CA GLY A 115 0.92 -3.20 -1.22
C GLY A 115 1.30 -1.88 -1.89
N ILE A 116 0.57 -0.82 -1.58
CA ILE A 116 0.86 0.56 -1.94
C ILE A 116 1.01 1.34 -0.64
N LEU A 117 2.18 1.95 -0.45
CA LEU A 117 2.44 2.85 0.67
C LEU A 117 2.46 4.28 0.13
N ALA A 118 1.59 5.14 0.66
CA ALA A 118 1.40 6.50 0.16
C ALA A 118 1.60 7.55 1.25
N ASN A 119 2.32 8.62 0.96
CA ASN A 119 2.58 9.72 1.88
C ASN A 119 2.05 11.05 1.37
N PHE A 120 1.17 11.64 2.18
CA PHE A 120 0.48 12.89 1.89
C PHE A 120 1.15 14.13 2.49
N ARG A 121 2.19 14.01 3.34
CA ARG A 121 2.81 15.17 4.01
C ARG A 121 3.76 15.96 3.12
N THR A 122 4.38 15.31 2.14
CA THR A 122 5.34 15.97 1.25
C THR A 122 4.66 16.97 0.31
N GLN A 123 5.44 17.88 -0.29
CA GLN A 123 4.91 18.90 -1.22
C GLN A 123 4.13 18.29 -2.38
N ARG A 124 4.54 17.09 -2.82
CA ARG A 124 3.81 16.24 -3.77
C ARG A 124 3.42 14.95 -3.07
N LEU A 125 2.34 14.33 -3.48
CA LEU A 125 2.06 12.95 -3.10
C LEU A 125 3.25 12.06 -3.50
N THR A 126 3.78 11.29 -2.55
CA THR A 126 4.76 10.25 -2.83
C THR A 126 4.13 8.89 -2.56
N HIS A 127 4.45 7.89 -3.38
CA HIS A 127 3.97 6.54 -3.17
C HIS A 127 4.99 5.53 -3.68
N THR A 128 4.93 4.31 -3.13
CA THR A 128 5.76 3.19 -3.57
C THR A 128 4.96 1.90 -3.52
N ARG A 129 5.38 0.94 -4.35
CA ARG A 129 4.82 -0.41 -4.39
C ARG A 129 5.69 -1.34 -3.57
N VAL A 130 5.05 -2.11 -2.71
CA VAL A 130 5.69 -3.13 -1.88
C VAL A 130 5.21 -4.49 -2.37
N LEU A 131 6.13 -5.31 -2.86
CA LEU A 131 5.80 -6.67 -3.30
C LEU A 131 5.86 -7.63 -2.12
N ASN A 132 4.99 -8.63 -2.13
CA ASN A 132 5.08 -9.70 -1.16
C ASN A 132 6.43 -10.43 -1.31
N PRO A 133 7.27 -10.49 -0.26
CA PRO A 133 8.59 -11.12 -0.36
C PRO A 133 8.55 -12.60 -0.75
N ASN A 134 7.42 -13.29 -0.55
CA ASN A 134 7.23 -14.68 -0.96
C ASN A 134 7.09 -14.84 -2.49
N LEU A 135 6.82 -13.75 -3.24
CA LEU A 135 6.82 -13.76 -4.70
C LEU A 135 8.23 -13.67 -5.27
N ILE A 136 9.12 -12.93 -4.60
CA ILE A 136 10.50 -12.69 -5.05
C ILE A 136 11.36 -13.94 -4.84
N ARG A 137 11.10 -14.71 -3.77
CA ARG A 137 11.85 -15.94 -3.43
C ARG A 137 11.52 -17.16 -4.30
N LYS A 138 10.58 -17.05 -5.24
CA LYS A 138 10.19 -18.15 -6.14
C LYS A 138 10.95 -18.15 -7.48
N ASN A 139 11.93 -17.25 -7.65
CA ASN A 139 12.81 -17.17 -8.82
C ASN A 139 14.25 -17.48 -8.43
#